data_AF-A0A7K2BTV8-F1
#
_entry.id   AF-A0A7K2BTV8-F1
#
_cell.length_a   1.000
_cell.length_b   1.000
_cell.length_c   1.000
_cell.angle_alpha   90.00
_cell.angle_beta   90.00
_cell.angle_gamma   90.00
#
_symmetry.space_group_name_H-M   'P 1'
#
loop_
_entity.id
_entity.type
_entity.pdbx_description
1 polymer ?
#
loop_
_entity_poly.entity_id
_entity_poly.type
_entity_poly.pdbx_seq_one_letter_code
_entity_poly.pdbx_strand_id
1 'polypeptide(L)'
;MSSIHTLTLPGAMIKRGFWLYVWKIASPCGELLYVGRSGDSSSPNAAAPFTRMGQHLGTNDRENPVRRYLEQRRVPPERCTSFELIAYGPIFEEARDPQTHTERRDIVAGLEKALADSLARSGYDVLNEVRSRKRLDVQRWIETREAFAAHFEGLSETVEEQPGPDPRRA
;
A
#
# COMPACT_ATOMS: atom_id res chain seq x y z
N MET A 1 14.58 26.01 13.19
CA MET A 1 13.58 26.81 13.93
C MET A 1 12.51 25.84 14.39
N SER A 2 12.01 25.99 15.62
CA SER A 2 10.92 25.16 16.12
C SER A 2 9.60 25.64 15.52
N SER A 3 8.73 24.71 15.11
CA SER A 3 7.41 24.98 14.54
C SER A 3 6.38 24.01 15.12
N ILE A 4 5.11 24.44 15.13
CA ILE A 4 3.99 23.55 15.44
C ILE A 4 3.67 22.72 14.19
N HIS A 5 3.51 21.41 14.38
CA HIS A 5 3.08 20.47 13.34
C HIS A 5 1.80 19.77 13.81
N THR A 6 0.82 19.66 12.93
CA THR A 6 -0.48 19.05 13.24
C THR A 6 -0.74 17.84 12.34
N LEU A 7 -1.45 16.86 12.90
CA LEU A 7 -1.94 15.68 12.20
C LEU A 7 -3.38 15.42 12.63
N THR A 8 -4.27 15.24 11.65
CA THR A 8 -5.65 14.80 11.89
C THR A 8 -5.80 13.36 11.42
N LEU A 9 -6.30 12.50 12.30
CA LEU A 9 -6.45 11.07 12.04
C LEU A 9 -7.92 10.67 12.20
N PRO A 10 -8.58 10.14 11.16
CA PRO A 10 -9.89 9.52 11.29
C PRO A 10 -9.87 8.34 12.26
N GLY A 11 -10.86 8.25 13.16
CA GLY A 11 -10.93 7.18 14.15
C GLY A 11 -10.90 5.77 13.56
N ALA A 12 -11.40 5.58 12.33
CA ALA A 12 -11.34 4.29 11.65
C ALA A 12 -9.91 3.77 11.43
N MET A 13 -8.92 4.66 11.30
CA MET A 13 -7.51 4.29 11.04
C MET A 13 -6.80 3.68 12.26
N ILE A 14 -7.45 3.61 13.43
CA ILE A 14 -6.96 2.86 14.59
C ILE A 14 -7.53 1.43 14.63
N LYS A 15 -8.52 1.11 13.79
CA LYS A 15 -9.13 -0.23 13.75
C LYS A 15 -8.18 -1.22 13.09
N ARG A 16 -7.94 -2.34 13.79
CA ARG A 16 -7.17 -3.49 13.29
C ARG A 16 -7.94 -4.21 12.18
N GLY A 17 -7.21 -4.87 11.30
CA GLY A 17 -7.77 -5.55 10.13
C GLY A 17 -6.81 -5.52 8.96
N PHE A 18 -7.29 -5.94 7.81
CA PHE A 18 -6.55 -5.96 6.56
C PHE A 18 -6.84 -4.69 5.76
N TRP A 19 -5.81 -3.90 5.54
CA TRP A 19 -5.85 -2.59 4.91
C TRP A 19 -4.89 -2.57 3.72
N LEU A 20 -5.21 -1.76 2.72
CA LEU A 20 -4.26 -1.31 1.72
C LEU A 20 -3.98 0.16 1.95
N TYR A 21 -2.75 0.59 1.68
CA TYR A 21 -2.42 1.99 1.79
C TYR A 21 -1.30 2.38 0.81
N VAL A 22 -1.33 3.64 0.42
CA VAL A 22 -0.28 4.29 -0.35
C VAL A 22 0.26 5.45 0.46
N TRP A 23 1.57 5.46 0.66
CA TRP A 23 2.28 6.67 1.06
C TRP A 23 2.55 7.51 -0.18
N LYS A 24 1.99 8.71 -0.23
CA LYS A 24 2.32 9.73 -1.22
C LYS A 24 3.31 10.70 -0.60
N ILE A 25 4.50 10.80 -1.19
CA ILE A 25 5.65 11.47 -0.59
C ILE A 25 6.10 12.59 -1.53
N ALA A 26 5.99 13.83 -1.08
CA ALA A 26 6.56 14.96 -1.79
C ALA A 26 8.05 15.07 -1.43
N SER A 27 8.92 14.67 -2.36
CA SER A 27 10.36 14.64 -2.15
C SER A 27 11.10 15.70 -2.99
N PRO A 28 12.38 16.00 -2.69
CA PRO A 28 13.18 16.92 -3.50
C PRO A 28 13.38 16.49 -4.96
N CYS A 29 13.19 15.20 -5.28
CA CYS A 29 13.31 14.68 -6.65
C CYS A 29 11.95 14.44 -7.32
N GLY A 30 10.85 14.91 -6.73
CA GLY A 30 9.50 14.72 -7.23
C GLY A 30 8.63 13.85 -6.30
N GLU A 31 7.46 13.49 -6.79
CA GLU A 31 6.54 12.61 -6.08
C GLU A 31 7.03 11.16 -6.08
N LEU A 32 7.02 10.54 -4.90
CA LEU A 32 7.36 9.13 -4.72
C LEU A 32 6.21 8.42 -4.01
N LEU A 33 5.89 7.21 -4.44
CA LEU A 33 4.84 6.40 -3.84
C LEU A 33 5.42 5.18 -3.14
N TYR A 34 4.89 4.80 -1.99
CA TYR A 34 5.10 3.46 -1.44
C TYR A 34 3.75 2.78 -1.25
N VAL A 35 3.62 1.56 -1.75
CA VAL A 35 2.40 0.76 -1.61
C VAL A 35 2.61 -0.29 -0.54
N GLY A 36 1.68 -0.40 0.40
CA GLY A 36 1.74 -1.40 1.45
C GLY A 36 0.37 -1.91 1.85
N ARG A 37 0.40 -2.92 2.72
CA ARG A 37 -0.79 -3.50 3.34
C ARG A 37 -0.58 -3.82 4.80
N SER A 38 -1.66 -4.20 5.49
CA SER A 38 -1.59 -4.88 6.78
C SER A 38 -1.93 -6.37 6.66
N GLY A 39 -1.68 -7.12 7.74
CA GLY A 39 -1.83 -8.58 7.77
C GLY A 39 -0.60 -9.30 7.25
N ASP A 40 0.57 -9.08 7.85
CA ASP A 40 1.83 -9.65 7.37
C ASP A 40 1.86 -11.18 7.51
N SER A 41 2.79 -11.81 6.78
CA SER A 41 3.08 -13.25 6.97
C SER A 41 3.80 -13.53 8.28
N SER A 42 4.46 -12.53 8.87
CA SER A 42 5.27 -12.64 10.08
C SER A 42 4.47 -12.44 11.37
N SER A 43 3.18 -12.09 11.27
CA SER A 43 2.31 -11.78 12.41
C SER A 43 0.93 -12.38 12.19
N PRO A 44 0.33 -13.06 13.20
CA PRO A 44 -1.05 -13.55 13.11
C PRO A 44 -2.09 -12.42 13.21
N ASN A 45 -1.61 -11.18 13.32
CA ASN A 45 -2.34 -10.03 13.84
C ASN A 45 -2.24 -8.88 12.82
N ALA A 46 -3.38 -8.50 12.25
CA ALA A 46 -3.43 -7.51 11.18
C ALA A 46 -3.52 -6.08 11.77
N ALA A 47 -2.40 -5.35 11.72
CA ALA A 47 -2.27 -4.02 12.32
C ALA A 47 -3.16 -2.96 11.65
N ALA A 48 -3.41 -1.86 12.37
CA ALA A 48 -4.10 -0.69 11.85
C ALA A 48 -3.13 0.23 11.05
N PRO A 49 -3.63 1.06 10.11
CA PRO A 49 -2.81 2.01 9.35
C PRO A 49 -2.02 2.97 10.26
N PHE A 50 -2.61 3.44 11.35
CA PHE A 50 -1.92 4.33 12.30
C PHE A 50 -0.67 3.69 12.93
N THR A 51 -0.72 2.39 13.25
CA THR A 51 0.45 1.66 13.75
C THR A 51 1.57 1.63 12.70
N ARG A 52 1.21 1.40 11.44
CA ARG A 52 2.18 1.40 10.32
C ARG A 52 2.77 2.78 10.07
N MET A 53 1.99 3.84 10.31
CA MET A 53 2.41 5.21 10.09
C MET A 53 3.70 5.54 10.86
N GLY A 54 3.73 5.24 12.17
CA GLY A 54 4.91 5.45 13.01
C GLY A 54 6.05 4.49 12.70
N GLN A 55 5.74 3.23 12.42
CA GLN A 55 6.75 2.20 12.13
C GLN A 55 7.52 2.51 10.84
N HIS A 56 6.81 2.81 9.75
CA HIS A 56 7.38 2.89 8.40
C HIS A 56 8.42 4.01 8.22
N LEU A 57 8.25 5.11 8.96
CA LEU A 57 9.16 6.26 8.96
C LEU A 57 10.12 6.27 10.17
N GLY A 58 9.90 5.37 11.13
CA GLY A 58 10.71 5.24 12.32
C GLY A 58 12.14 4.79 12.05
N THR A 59 12.95 4.75 13.10
CA THR A 59 14.37 4.35 13.04
C THR A 59 14.58 2.88 13.40
N ASN A 60 13.52 2.11 13.64
CA ASN A 60 13.61 0.67 13.85
C ASN A 60 13.82 -0.04 12.52
N ASP A 61 15.03 -0.57 12.30
CA ASP A 61 15.46 -1.22 11.07
C ASP A 61 14.59 -2.40 10.60
N ARG A 62 13.76 -2.97 11.49
CA ARG A 62 12.87 -4.09 11.15
C ARG A 62 11.51 -3.65 10.61
N GLU A 63 11.10 -2.42 10.87
CA GLU A 63 9.72 -1.96 10.65
C GLU A 63 9.65 -0.63 9.86
N ASN A 64 10.77 -0.18 9.28
CA ASN A 64 10.93 1.13 8.63
C ASN A 64 11.05 1.09 7.09
N PRO A 65 10.23 0.31 6.35
CA PRO A 65 10.46 0.11 4.92
C PRO A 65 10.45 1.41 4.10
N VAL A 66 9.59 2.39 4.45
CA VAL A 66 9.52 3.67 3.71
C VAL A 66 10.81 4.46 3.87
N ARG A 67 11.29 4.64 5.12
CA ARG A 67 12.59 5.26 5.38
C ARG A 67 13.70 4.58 4.58
N ARG A 68 13.78 3.26 4.66
CA ARG A 68 14.83 2.48 3.99
C ARG A 68 14.80 2.66 2.48
N TYR A 69 13.64 2.63 1.83
CA TYR A 69 13.53 2.84 0.38
C TYR A 69 13.93 4.26 -0.03
N LEU A 70 13.55 5.28 0.75
CA LEU A 70 13.97 6.66 0.51
C LEU A 70 15.51 6.79 0.61
N GLU A 71 16.10 6.24 1.66
CA GLU A 71 17.55 6.25 1.87
C GLU A 71 18.31 5.50 0.77
N GLN A 72 17.78 4.37 0.27
CA GLN A 72 18.33 3.66 -0.89
C GLN A 72 18.34 4.52 -2.16
N ARG A 73 17.33 5.39 -2.33
CA ARG A 73 17.28 6.40 -3.40
C ARG A 73 18.03 7.69 -3.06
N ARG A 74 18.81 7.70 -1.96
CA ARG A 74 19.58 8.85 -1.47
C ARG A 74 18.71 10.08 -1.17
N VAL A 75 17.46 9.84 -0.77
CA VAL A 75 16.52 10.86 -0.30
C VAL A 75 16.39 10.72 1.21
N PRO A 76 17.01 11.61 2.01
CA PRO A 76 16.77 11.62 3.45
C PRO A 76 15.29 11.92 3.74
N PRO A 77 14.58 11.13 4.57
CA PRO A 77 13.16 11.38 4.86
C PRO A 77 12.88 12.79 5.38
N GLU A 78 13.80 13.36 6.16
CA GLU A 78 13.71 14.71 6.75
C GLU A 78 13.80 15.83 5.71
N ARG A 79 14.21 15.52 4.48
CA ARG A 79 14.21 16.47 3.35
C ARG A 79 12.94 16.40 2.51
N CYS A 80 12.06 15.43 2.76
CA CYS A 80 10.76 15.38 2.11
C CYS A 80 9.84 16.46 2.70
N THR A 81 9.03 17.10 1.86
CA THR A 81 8.16 18.21 2.26
C THR A 81 6.87 17.71 2.91
N SER A 82 6.36 16.55 2.48
CA SER A 82 5.16 15.96 3.07
C SER A 82 5.13 14.45 2.91
N PHE A 83 4.40 13.82 3.83
CA PHE A 83 4.04 12.40 3.80
C PHE A 83 2.54 12.31 4.01
N GLU A 84 1.83 11.79 3.01
CA GLU A 84 0.40 11.55 3.08
C GLU A 84 0.14 10.05 3.05
N LEU A 85 -0.61 9.53 4.04
CA LEU A 85 -1.00 8.13 4.11
C LEU A 85 -2.45 7.98 3.66
N ILE A 86 -2.64 7.49 2.44
CA ILE A 86 -3.95 7.21 1.86
C ILE A 86 -4.28 5.74 2.14
N ALA A 87 -5.21 5.48 3.04
CA ALA A 87 -5.54 4.12 3.48
C ALA A 87 -6.98 3.73 3.11
N TYR A 88 -7.14 2.52 2.58
CA TYR A 88 -8.42 1.91 2.22
C TYR A 88 -8.67 0.65 3.06
N GLY A 89 -9.79 0.63 3.76
CA GLY A 89 -10.23 -0.53 4.52
C GLY A 89 -11.02 -0.22 5.80
N PRO A 90 -11.07 -1.20 6.74
CA PRO A 90 -10.49 -2.53 6.58
C PRO A 90 -11.24 -3.31 5.50
N ILE A 91 -10.52 -3.89 4.54
CA ILE A 91 -11.07 -4.77 3.49
C ILE A 91 -11.64 -6.04 4.13
N PHE A 92 -10.94 -6.53 5.15
CA PHE A 92 -11.42 -7.57 6.06
C PHE A 92 -11.12 -7.16 7.49
N GLU A 93 -12.03 -7.53 8.40
CA GLU A 93 -11.73 -7.46 9.82
C GLU A 93 -10.57 -8.37 10.21
N GLU A 94 -10.01 -8.15 11.38
CA GLU A 94 -8.99 -9.03 11.94
C GLU A 94 -9.51 -10.47 12.03
N ALA A 95 -8.67 -11.42 11.64
CA ALA A 95 -9.00 -12.84 11.72
C ALA A 95 -8.86 -13.32 13.18
N ARG A 96 -9.68 -14.30 13.56
CA ARG A 96 -9.60 -14.92 14.89
C ARG A 96 -8.78 -16.22 14.90
N ASP A 97 -8.48 -16.74 13.72
CA ASP A 97 -7.75 -17.99 13.52
C ASP A 97 -6.72 -17.87 12.38
N PRO A 98 -5.66 -18.70 12.39
CA PRO A 98 -4.59 -18.63 11.40
C PRO A 98 -4.99 -18.95 9.96
N GLN A 99 -6.00 -19.81 9.77
CA GLN A 99 -6.44 -20.19 8.43
C GLN A 99 -7.13 -19.00 7.76
N THR A 100 -8.12 -18.41 8.43
CA THR A 100 -8.81 -17.21 7.97
C THR A 100 -7.83 -16.05 7.78
N HIS A 101 -6.83 -15.89 8.65
CA HIS A 101 -5.77 -14.89 8.48
C HIS A 101 -5.02 -15.08 7.17
N THR A 102 -4.61 -16.33 6.89
CA THR A 102 -3.84 -16.67 5.68
C THR A 102 -4.65 -16.43 4.41
N GLU A 103 -5.92 -16.83 4.39
CA GLU A 103 -6.82 -16.63 3.27
C GLU A 103 -7.04 -15.13 2.97
N ARG A 104 -7.36 -14.34 4.01
CA ARG A 104 -7.54 -12.88 3.88
C ARG A 104 -6.25 -12.18 3.46
N ARG A 105 -5.11 -12.56 4.05
CA ARG A 105 -3.78 -12.06 3.68
C ARG A 105 -3.53 -12.26 2.20
N ASP A 106 -3.78 -13.47 1.70
CA ASP A 106 -3.46 -13.82 0.31
C ASP A 106 -4.27 -13.00 -0.69
N ILE A 107 -5.54 -12.74 -0.39
CA ILE A 107 -6.37 -11.83 -1.18
C ILE A 107 -5.77 -10.42 -1.19
N VAL A 108 -5.49 -9.86 -0.02
CA VAL A 108 -4.94 -8.49 0.07
C VAL A 108 -3.54 -8.38 -0.54
N ALA A 109 -2.73 -9.43 -0.49
CA ALA A 109 -1.44 -9.49 -1.18
C ALA A 109 -1.58 -9.49 -2.72
N GLY A 110 -2.66 -10.04 -3.27
CA GLY A 110 -3.00 -9.93 -4.68
C GLY A 110 -3.37 -8.48 -5.05
N LEU A 111 -4.21 -7.85 -4.23
CA LEU A 111 -4.65 -6.46 -4.42
C LEU A 111 -3.49 -5.46 -4.28
N GLU A 112 -2.59 -5.65 -3.31
CA GLU A 112 -1.39 -4.82 -3.12
C GLU A 112 -0.50 -4.81 -4.38
N LYS A 113 -0.29 -5.98 -4.98
CA LYS A 113 0.47 -6.11 -6.23
C LYS A 113 -0.22 -5.41 -7.39
N ALA A 114 -1.52 -5.62 -7.55
CA ALA A 114 -2.30 -4.99 -8.62
C ALA A 114 -2.29 -3.45 -8.50
N LEU A 115 -2.36 -2.93 -7.27
CA LEU A 115 -2.29 -1.49 -6.99
C LEU A 115 -0.91 -0.92 -7.34
N ALA A 116 0.18 -1.55 -6.86
CA ALA A 116 1.54 -1.12 -7.18
C ALA A 116 1.82 -1.15 -8.69
N ASP A 117 1.40 -2.22 -9.38
CA ASP A 117 1.60 -2.35 -10.83
C ASP A 117 0.79 -1.33 -11.62
N SER A 118 -0.43 -1.02 -11.19
CA SER A 118 -1.29 -0.06 -11.89
C SER A 118 -0.75 1.35 -11.71
N LEU A 119 -0.34 1.73 -10.49
CA LEU A 119 0.32 3.02 -10.26
C LEU A 119 1.60 3.17 -11.10
N ALA A 120 2.46 2.14 -11.12
CA ALA A 120 3.68 2.18 -11.93
C ALA A 120 3.38 2.27 -13.44
N ARG A 121 2.40 1.52 -13.94
CA ARG A 121 1.98 1.58 -15.36
C ARG A 121 1.37 2.92 -15.75
N SER A 122 0.71 3.59 -14.82
CA SER A 122 0.16 4.94 -15.01
C SER A 122 1.21 6.05 -14.86
N GLY A 123 2.50 5.69 -14.73
CA GLY A 123 3.62 6.63 -14.74
C GLY A 123 4.02 7.16 -13.36
N TYR A 124 3.41 6.69 -12.27
CA TYR A 124 3.83 7.06 -10.92
C TYR A 124 5.13 6.36 -10.52
N ASP A 125 5.98 7.06 -9.77
CA ASP A 125 7.24 6.51 -9.28
C ASP A 125 7.03 5.73 -7.97
N VAL A 126 6.86 4.41 -8.09
CA VAL A 126 6.65 3.51 -6.95
C VAL A 126 8.00 3.03 -6.40
N LEU A 127 8.26 3.35 -5.13
CA LEU A 127 9.49 3.06 -4.39
C LEU A 127 9.76 1.57 -4.23
N ASN A 128 8.74 0.81 -3.85
CA ASN A 128 8.90 -0.59 -3.50
C ASN A 128 8.46 -1.53 -4.63
N GLU A 129 9.23 -2.59 -4.83
CA GLU A 129 8.81 -3.70 -5.68
C GLU A 129 7.92 -4.64 -4.87
N VAL A 130 6.61 -4.64 -5.13
CA VAL A 130 5.70 -5.61 -4.54
C VAL A 130 5.83 -6.93 -5.31
N ARG A 131 6.14 -8.02 -4.62
CA ARG A 131 6.20 -9.37 -5.21
C ARG A 131 5.11 -10.24 -4.61
N SER A 132 4.11 -10.59 -5.42
CA SER A 132 3.04 -11.50 -5.04
C SER A 132 2.71 -12.43 -6.21
N ARG A 133 2.48 -13.71 -5.89
CA ARG A 133 1.95 -14.73 -6.82
C ARG A 133 0.50 -15.08 -6.50
N LYS A 134 -0.12 -14.34 -5.58
CA LYS A 134 -1.49 -14.62 -5.14
C LYS A 134 -2.46 -14.18 -6.22
N ARG A 135 -3.54 -14.95 -6.40
CA ARG A 135 -4.57 -14.66 -7.38
C ARG A 135 -5.25 -13.34 -7.04
N LEU A 136 -5.46 -12.51 -8.05
CA LEU A 136 -6.23 -11.28 -7.91
C LEU A 136 -7.72 -11.61 -7.78
N ASP A 137 -8.35 -11.09 -6.73
CA ASP A 137 -9.81 -11.00 -6.64
C ASP A 137 -10.26 -9.81 -7.49
N VAL A 138 -10.85 -10.09 -8.66
CA VAL A 138 -11.18 -9.08 -9.67
C VAL A 138 -12.23 -8.10 -9.16
N GLN A 139 -13.25 -8.58 -8.43
CA GLN A 139 -14.31 -7.71 -7.94
C GLN A 139 -13.77 -6.73 -6.91
N ARG A 140 -12.98 -7.23 -5.94
CA ARG A 140 -12.34 -6.36 -4.94
C ARG A 140 -11.31 -5.43 -5.56
N TRP A 141 -10.66 -5.86 -6.64
CA TRP A 141 -9.73 -5.01 -7.36
C TRP A 141 -10.44 -3.81 -7.99
N ILE A 142 -11.60 -3.99 -8.60
CA ILE A 142 -12.40 -2.89 -9.16
C ILE A 142 -12.72 -1.86 -8.06
N GLU A 143 -13.28 -2.31 -6.94
CA GLU A 143 -13.61 -1.46 -5.79
C GLU A 143 -12.38 -0.73 -5.23
N THR A 144 -11.27 -1.45 -5.08
CA THR A 144 -10.00 -0.88 -4.59
C THR A 144 -9.47 0.18 -5.55
N ARG A 145 -9.42 -0.12 -6.85
CA ARG A 145 -8.93 0.81 -7.88
C ARG A 145 -9.78 2.07 -7.91
N GLU A 146 -11.10 1.94 -7.89
CA GLU A 146 -12.03 3.08 -7.86
C GLU A 146 -11.82 3.95 -6.63
N ALA A 147 -11.65 3.36 -5.45
CA ALA A 147 -11.38 4.11 -4.22
C ALA A 147 -10.06 4.90 -4.31
N PHE A 148 -9.01 4.32 -4.88
CA PHE A 148 -7.72 5.00 -5.04
C PHE A 148 -7.70 5.98 -6.22
N ALA A 149 -8.55 5.82 -7.24
CA ALA A 149 -8.62 6.73 -8.38
C ALA A 149 -8.98 8.17 -7.99
N ALA A 150 -9.70 8.36 -6.88
CA ALA A 150 -9.98 9.68 -6.30
C ALA A 150 -8.71 10.45 -5.88
N HIS A 151 -7.60 9.75 -5.66
CA HIS A 151 -6.30 10.32 -5.28
C HIS A 151 -5.24 10.20 -6.39
N PHE A 152 -5.46 9.31 -7.36
CA PHE A 152 -4.53 8.96 -8.43
C PHE A 152 -5.28 8.87 -9.76
N GLU A 153 -5.40 10.01 -10.46
CA GLU A 153 -6.20 10.12 -11.69
C GLU A 153 -5.83 9.08 -12.75
N GLY A 154 -4.55 8.70 -12.85
CA GLY A 154 -4.07 7.67 -13.77
C GLY A 154 -4.62 6.25 -13.51
N LEU A 155 -5.34 6.02 -12.41
CA LEU A 155 -6.06 4.76 -12.13
C LEU A 155 -7.49 4.76 -12.67
N SER A 156 -8.02 5.90 -13.12
CA SER A 156 -9.39 6.03 -13.65
C SER A 156 -9.56 5.43 -15.04
N GLU A 157 -8.46 5.29 -15.79
CA GLU A 157 -8.50 4.71 -17.13
C GLU A 157 -8.70 3.19 -17.04
N THR A 158 -9.77 2.70 -17.66
CA THR A 158 -10.09 1.28 -17.71
C THR A 158 -9.09 0.62 -18.66
N VAL A 159 -8.08 -0.05 -18.10
CA VAL A 159 -7.21 -0.90 -18.92
C VAL A 159 -8.08 -2.02 -19.49
N GLU A 160 -8.24 -2.05 -20.82
CA GLU A 160 -8.83 -3.18 -21.55
C GLU A 160 -8.20 -4.49 -21.07
N GLU A 161 -9.05 -5.48 -20.76
CA GLU A 161 -8.61 -6.83 -20.38
C GLU A 161 -7.67 -7.38 -21.46
N GLN A 162 -6.41 -7.68 -21.09
CA GLN A 162 -5.61 -8.57 -21.93
C GLN A 162 -6.19 -9.99 -21.83
N PRO A 163 -6.44 -10.67 -22.97
CA PRO A 163 -6.88 -12.06 -22.93
C PRO A 163 -5.77 -12.89 -22.28
N GLY A 164 -6.18 -13.77 -21.36
CA GLY A 164 -5.27 -14.73 -20.73
C GLY A 164 -4.50 -15.58 -21.76
N PRO A 165 -3.44 -16.29 -21.33
CA PRO A 165 -2.59 -17.04 -22.25
C PRO A 165 -3.43 -18.02 -23.09
N ASP A 166 -3.24 -17.96 -24.42
CA ASP A 166 -3.89 -18.82 -25.39
C ASP A 166 -3.64 -20.30 -25.03
N PRO A 167 -4.67 -21.10 -24.72
CA PRO A 167 -4.52 -22.50 -24.38
C PRO A 167 -3.98 -23.36 -25.55
N ARG A 168 -3.78 -22.78 -26.74
CA ARG A 168 -3.20 -23.46 -27.91
C ARG A 168 -1.67 -23.38 -28.03
N ARG A 169 -0.98 -22.82 -27.03
CA ARG A 169 0.50 -22.83 -26.93
C ARG A 169 1.00 -23.60 -25.69
N ALA A 170 0.47 -24.79 -25.47
CA ALA A 170 1.03 -25.80 -24.56
C ALA A 170 1.59 -26.98 -25.38
#